data_AF-A0A1H9R5M2-F1
#
_entry.id   AF-A0A1H9R5M2-F1
#
_cell.length_a   1.000
_cell.length_b   1.000
_cell.length_c   1.000
_cell.angle_alpha   90.00
_cell.angle_beta   90.00
_cell.angle_gamma   90.00
#
_symmetry.space_group_name_H-M   'P 1'
#
loop_
_entity.id
_entity.type
_entity.pdbx_description
1 polymer ?
#
loop_
_entity_poly.entity_id
_entity_poly.type
_entity_poly.pdbx_seq_one_letter_code
_entity_poly.pdbx_strand_id
1 'polypeptide(L)'
;MPALPATTAAGTTPVDLVTTGPTTILAAGIDSIPLSDSLAWIAIGVFVVAMVLEWRGAVDPARYLAAGAWVVFGLFWLTMVPHYYLEVKSPIQTLLTLAALPLCAYAGYLLVQGRESLLLLSRAVAFMGLFYLPAETIPVVKTWLIETTAAQTHFGMELLGHSPGIEEGLNGYQSRFAFDSDETVTGRTTYIIMSCTGIGSMAIFGGLIAAVDAPLRRKVVPFALSVGVIWFLNLVRNVFIGLASPWGWFQQDALVYVVTEFMGAPADRTSYIVAHNFIAQSLSIVALLGITYLVVRLLPEVLEPLEDVLYILTGTEYDLTDALGTEARADGGTTAASEPSSGPETER
;
A
#
# COMPACT_ATOMS: atom_id res chain seq x y z
N MET A 1 48.60 16.94 -50.68
CA MET A 1 48.73 18.41 -50.52
C MET A 1 47.61 18.88 -49.59
N PRO A 2 47.82 19.88 -48.72
CA PRO A 2 48.87 19.99 -47.70
C PRO A 2 48.25 20.30 -46.31
N ALA A 3 49.13 20.39 -45.31
CA ALA A 3 48.85 20.57 -43.89
C ALA A 3 48.72 22.05 -43.43
N LEU A 4 47.94 22.24 -42.35
CA LEU A 4 48.05 23.21 -41.23
C LEU A 4 47.90 24.73 -41.51
N PRO A 5 47.46 25.58 -40.53
CA PRO A 5 47.78 25.49 -39.09
C PRO A 5 46.67 25.75 -38.06
N ALA A 6 47.10 25.52 -36.82
CA ALA A 6 46.41 25.54 -35.54
C ALA A 6 46.12 26.94 -34.96
N THR A 7 45.51 26.91 -33.76
CA THR A 7 45.30 27.95 -32.72
C THR A 7 43.85 28.46 -32.71
N THR A 8 43.03 28.10 -31.73
CA THR A 8 43.09 28.69 -30.37
C THR A 8 42.54 27.71 -29.32
N ALA A 9 43.28 27.60 -28.21
CA ALA A 9 42.96 26.79 -27.05
C ALA A 9 42.09 27.55 -26.03
N ALA A 10 41.17 26.85 -25.38
CA ALA A 10 40.71 27.01 -23.99
C ALA A 10 39.84 25.76 -23.71
N GLY A 11 40.07 24.88 -22.74
CA GLY A 11 40.61 25.05 -21.40
C GLY A 11 39.58 24.40 -20.48
N THR A 12 39.78 23.14 -20.13
CA THR A 12 38.99 22.35 -19.18
C THR A 12 39.32 22.75 -17.73
N THR A 13 38.52 22.21 -16.79
CA THR A 13 38.68 22.11 -15.32
C THR A 13 37.77 23.05 -14.49
N PRO A 14 37.54 22.78 -13.19
CA PRO A 14 36.30 22.20 -12.66
C PRO A 14 35.64 23.15 -11.65
N VAL A 15 34.36 22.98 -11.33
CA VAL A 15 33.74 23.77 -10.24
C VAL A 15 34.05 23.10 -8.92
N ASP A 16 35.04 23.67 -8.23
CA ASP A 16 35.52 23.26 -6.92
C ASP A 16 34.69 23.86 -5.78
N LEU A 17 34.80 23.16 -4.66
CA LEU A 17 34.08 23.27 -3.39
C LEU A 17 34.52 24.52 -2.56
N VAL A 18 33.56 25.05 -1.77
CA VAL A 18 33.73 25.89 -0.54
C VAL A 18 34.11 27.38 -0.68
N THR A 19 33.14 28.24 -0.37
CA THR A 19 33.34 29.37 0.57
C THR A 19 32.14 29.48 1.51
N THR A 20 32.31 28.94 2.72
CA THR A 20 31.44 29.12 3.89
C THR A 20 31.60 30.52 4.48
N GLY A 21 30.53 31.32 4.47
CA GLY A 21 30.38 32.53 5.31
C GLY A 21 29.51 32.23 6.55
N PRO A 22 29.82 32.77 7.74
CA PRO A 22 29.17 32.37 9.00
C PRO A 22 27.83 33.06 9.29
N THR A 23 27.04 33.45 8.29
CA THR A 23 25.81 34.26 8.47
C THR A 23 24.51 33.59 8.04
N THR A 24 24.53 32.30 7.72
CA THR A 24 23.32 31.51 7.36
C THR A 24 23.01 30.38 8.35
N ILE A 25 23.25 30.60 9.66
CA ILE A 25 22.88 29.64 10.73
C ILE A 25 21.62 30.10 11.50
N LEU A 26 20.92 31.16 11.08
CA LEU A 26 19.73 31.66 11.77
C LEU A 26 18.50 31.82 10.85
N ALA A 27 18.27 30.82 10.02
CA ALA A 27 16.97 30.61 9.37
C ALA A 27 16.68 29.11 9.26
N ALA A 28 16.76 28.38 10.37
CA ALA A 28 15.99 27.15 10.55
C ALA A 28 14.51 27.54 10.73
N GLY A 29 13.93 28.11 9.69
CA GLY A 29 12.49 28.33 9.60
C GLY A 29 11.88 27.01 9.19
N ILE A 30 11.02 26.48 10.05
CA ILE A 30 10.05 25.40 9.80
C ILE A 30 9.85 25.18 8.30
N ASP A 31 10.52 24.17 7.73
CA ASP A 31 10.26 23.75 6.36
C ASP A 31 8.75 23.48 6.27
N SER A 32 8.08 24.17 5.35
CA SER A 32 6.65 23.97 5.12
C SER A 32 6.44 22.50 4.79
N ILE A 33 5.87 21.74 5.74
CA ILE A 33 5.42 20.37 5.49
C ILE A 33 4.57 20.41 4.21
N PRO A 34 4.86 19.60 3.18
CA PRO A 34 4.06 19.56 1.98
C PRO A 34 2.57 19.49 2.33
N LEU A 35 1.72 20.23 1.61
CA LEU A 35 0.29 20.29 1.93
C LEU A 35 -0.33 18.88 2.01
N SER A 36 0.12 17.96 1.16
CA SER A 36 -0.25 16.54 1.17
C SER A 36 0.04 15.87 2.51
N ASP A 37 1.24 16.05 3.04
CA ASP A 37 1.71 15.40 4.27
C ASP A 37 0.94 15.95 5.48
N SER A 38 0.69 17.26 5.49
CA SER A 38 -0.13 17.91 6.51
C SER A 38 -1.58 17.38 6.48
N LEU A 39 -2.19 17.31 5.29
CA LEU A 39 -3.56 16.79 5.13
C LEU A 39 -3.66 15.33 5.55
N ALA A 40 -2.67 14.49 5.22
CA ALA A 40 -2.64 13.09 5.62
C ALA A 40 -2.60 12.95 7.15
N TRP A 41 -1.69 13.64 7.83
CA TRP A 41 -1.59 13.62 9.29
C TRP A 41 -2.83 14.19 9.97
N ILE A 42 -3.41 15.27 9.45
CA ILE A 42 -4.66 15.83 9.98
C ILE A 42 -5.80 14.81 9.81
N ALA A 43 -5.99 14.23 8.64
CA ALA A 43 -7.05 13.25 8.40
C ALA A 43 -6.93 12.06 9.37
N ILE A 44 -5.74 11.46 9.47
CA ILE A 44 -5.50 10.32 10.36
C ILE A 44 -5.63 10.74 11.83
N GLY A 45 -5.14 11.91 12.23
CA GLY A 45 -5.30 12.45 13.58
C GLY A 45 -6.77 12.62 13.96
N VAL A 46 -7.59 13.15 13.06
CA VAL A 46 -9.03 13.32 13.29
C VAL A 46 -9.74 11.96 13.36
N PHE A 47 -9.39 11.00 12.51
CA PHE A 47 -9.89 9.61 12.62
C PHE A 47 -9.52 8.95 13.95
N VAL A 48 -8.30 9.15 14.44
CA VAL A 48 -7.86 8.62 15.75
C VAL A 48 -8.65 9.25 16.89
N VAL A 49 -8.89 10.57 16.85
CA VAL A 49 -9.73 11.23 17.87
C VAL A 49 -11.16 10.70 17.81
N ALA A 50 -11.72 10.50 16.61
CA ALA A 50 -13.06 9.91 16.45
C ALA A 50 -13.13 8.50 17.05
N MET A 51 -12.14 7.66 16.76
CA MET A 51 -11.99 6.32 17.35
C MET A 51 -11.91 6.36 18.89
N VAL A 52 -11.15 7.28 19.48
CA VAL A 52 -11.05 7.41 20.94
C VAL A 52 -12.37 7.88 21.57
N LEU A 53 -13.10 8.77 20.90
CA LEU A 53 -14.43 9.20 21.34
C LEU A 53 -15.44 8.06 21.28
N GLU A 54 -15.43 7.28 20.21
CA GLU A 54 -16.25 6.07 20.05
C GLU A 54 -16.01 5.10 21.22
N TRP A 55 -14.75 4.78 21.53
CA TRP A 55 -14.39 3.91 22.66
C TRP A 55 -14.79 4.43 24.04
N ARG A 56 -14.95 5.75 24.19
CA ARG A 56 -15.45 6.37 25.42
C ARG A 56 -16.98 6.44 25.48
N GLY A 57 -17.68 5.90 24.48
CA GLY A 57 -19.14 5.92 24.37
C GLY A 57 -19.71 7.24 23.83
N ALA A 58 -18.87 8.17 23.35
CA ALA A 58 -19.30 9.44 22.75
C ALA A 58 -19.55 9.26 21.25
N VAL A 59 -20.53 8.42 20.90
CA VAL A 59 -20.80 7.96 19.52
C VAL A 59 -21.18 9.12 18.60
N ASP A 60 -22.09 10.02 19.03
CA ASP A 60 -22.51 11.16 18.21
C ASP A 60 -21.35 12.10 17.84
N PRO A 61 -20.54 12.60 18.79
CA PRO A 61 -19.33 13.37 18.46
C PRO A 61 -18.35 12.60 17.56
N ALA A 62 -18.13 11.30 17.83
CA ALA A 62 -17.25 10.47 17.03
C ALA A 62 -17.70 10.41 15.56
N ARG A 63 -19.01 10.25 15.33
CA ARG A 63 -19.64 10.18 14.01
C ARG A 63 -19.45 11.45 13.19
N TYR A 64 -19.71 12.62 13.77
CA TYR A 64 -19.49 13.90 13.08
C TYR A 64 -18.01 14.18 12.81
N LEU A 65 -17.13 13.79 13.76
CA LEU A 65 -15.70 13.97 13.60
C LEU A 65 -15.12 13.04 12.51
N ALA A 66 -15.56 11.78 12.48
CA ALA A 66 -15.22 10.81 11.43
C ALA A 66 -15.72 11.28 10.06
N ALA A 67 -16.92 11.86 9.98
CA ALA A 67 -17.44 12.43 8.74
C ALA A 67 -16.54 13.57 8.21
N GLY A 68 -16.09 14.46 9.10
CA GLY A 68 -15.10 15.49 8.76
C GLY A 68 -13.77 14.89 8.31
N ALA A 69 -13.28 13.86 9.00
CA ALA A 69 -12.04 13.17 8.66
C ALA A 69 -12.07 12.58 7.25
N TRP A 70 -13.19 11.94 6.85
CA TRP A 70 -13.37 11.43 5.49
C TRP A 70 -13.24 12.53 4.44
N VAL A 71 -13.86 13.71 4.64
CA VAL A 71 -13.72 14.82 3.69
C VAL A 71 -12.28 15.28 3.57
N VAL A 72 -11.57 15.45 4.70
CA VAL A 72 -10.14 15.81 4.69
C VAL A 72 -9.29 14.73 4.01
N PHE A 73 -9.59 13.46 4.24
CA PHE A 73 -8.92 12.33 3.60
C PHE A 73 -9.15 12.29 2.09
N GLY A 74 -10.37 12.59 1.63
CA GLY A 74 -10.69 12.74 0.22
C GLY A 74 -9.93 13.91 -0.43
N LEU A 75 -9.82 15.05 0.28
CA LEU A 75 -9.03 16.19 -0.18
C LEU A 75 -7.54 15.86 -0.27
N PHE A 76 -6.99 15.13 0.71
CA PHE A 76 -5.63 14.60 0.65
C PHE A 76 -5.41 13.82 -0.67
N TRP A 77 -6.25 12.84 -0.97
CA TRP A 77 -6.11 12.06 -2.20
C TRP A 77 -6.27 12.87 -3.48
N LEU A 78 -7.13 13.90 -3.47
CA LEU A 78 -7.23 14.83 -4.59
C LEU A 78 -5.90 15.56 -4.85
N THR A 79 -5.17 15.96 -3.79
CA THR A 79 -3.84 16.58 -3.96
C THR A 79 -2.79 15.62 -4.53
N MET A 80 -3.01 14.31 -4.44
CA MET A 80 -2.12 13.28 -5.01
C MET A 80 -2.35 13.02 -6.50
N VAL A 81 -3.44 13.54 -7.09
CA VAL A 81 -3.77 13.34 -8.52
C VAL A 81 -2.63 13.78 -9.46
N PRO A 82 -1.99 14.96 -9.29
CA PRO A 82 -0.87 15.36 -10.13
C PRO A 82 0.32 14.39 -10.07
N HIS A 83 0.64 13.85 -8.89
CA HIS A 83 1.70 12.86 -8.73
C HIS A 83 1.41 11.59 -9.55
N TYR A 84 0.20 11.04 -9.42
CA TYR A 84 -0.16 9.82 -10.15
C TYR A 84 -0.32 10.01 -11.66
N TYR A 85 -0.75 11.20 -12.09
CA TYR A 85 -0.91 11.54 -13.49
C TYR A 85 0.42 11.89 -14.18
N LEU A 86 1.23 12.77 -13.58
CA LEU A 86 2.43 13.34 -14.20
C LEU A 86 3.68 12.51 -13.94
N GLU A 87 3.88 12.02 -12.71
CA GLU A 87 5.11 11.37 -12.28
C GLU A 87 5.02 9.85 -12.45
N VAL A 88 3.97 9.23 -11.88
CA VAL A 88 3.77 7.77 -11.95
C VAL A 88 3.21 7.34 -13.31
N LYS A 89 2.46 8.22 -13.99
CA LYS A 89 1.80 7.99 -15.28
C LYS A 89 0.91 6.74 -15.26
N SER A 90 0.13 6.57 -14.19
CA SER A 90 -0.77 5.42 -14.00
C SER A 90 -2.24 5.87 -14.14
N PRO A 91 -2.93 5.53 -15.25
CA PRO A 91 -4.32 5.92 -15.46
C PRO A 91 -5.26 5.42 -14.36
N ILE A 92 -5.07 4.17 -13.93
CA ILE A 92 -5.90 3.55 -12.89
C ILE A 92 -5.72 4.27 -11.56
N GLN A 93 -4.47 4.52 -11.13
CA GLN A 93 -4.23 5.21 -9.86
C GLN A 93 -4.71 6.67 -9.90
N THR A 94 -4.56 7.33 -11.05
CA THR A 94 -5.10 8.68 -11.25
C THR A 94 -6.63 8.70 -11.09
N LEU A 95 -7.34 7.76 -11.71
CA LEU A 95 -8.79 7.66 -11.59
C LEU A 95 -9.23 7.33 -10.16
N LEU A 96 -8.56 6.39 -9.48
CA LEU A 96 -8.88 6.01 -8.11
C LEU A 96 -8.65 7.16 -7.13
N THR A 97 -7.54 7.89 -7.26
CA THR A 97 -7.25 9.07 -6.42
C THR A 97 -8.20 10.24 -6.68
N LEU A 98 -8.65 10.42 -7.93
CA LEU A 98 -9.69 11.39 -8.25
C LEU A 98 -11.06 10.99 -7.67
N ALA A 99 -11.42 9.71 -7.78
CA ALA A 99 -12.66 9.17 -7.23
C ALA A 99 -12.69 9.13 -5.69
N ALA A 100 -11.53 9.19 -5.04
CA ALA A 100 -11.44 9.16 -3.59
C ALA A 100 -12.22 10.30 -2.93
N LEU A 101 -12.18 11.53 -3.45
CA LEU A 101 -12.91 12.66 -2.87
C LEU A 101 -14.43 12.43 -2.82
N PRO A 102 -15.14 12.14 -3.93
CA PRO A 102 -16.58 11.92 -3.87
C PRO A 102 -16.96 10.69 -3.03
N LEU A 103 -16.16 9.61 -3.07
CA LEU A 103 -16.42 8.42 -2.25
C LEU A 103 -16.28 8.71 -0.75
N CYS A 104 -15.21 9.43 -0.36
CA CYS A 104 -15.02 9.82 1.03
C CYS A 104 -16.08 10.82 1.49
N ALA A 105 -16.45 11.79 0.65
CA ALA A 105 -17.54 12.72 0.96
C ALA A 105 -18.88 11.98 1.14
N TYR A 106 -19.14 10.95 0.34
CA TYR A 106 -20.33 10.10 0.49
C TYR A 106 -20.29 9.28 1.79
N ALA A 107 -19.16 8.69 2.16
CA ALA A 107 -18.99 8.03 3.45
C ALA A 107 -19.26 8.99 4.63
N GLY A 108 -18.74 10.23 4.54
CA GLY A 108 -19.01 11.27 5.52
C GLY A 108 -20.49 11.67 5.58
N TYR A 109 -21.16 11.76 4.44
CA TYR A 109 -22.60 12.01 4.37
C TYR A 109 -23.41 10.89 5.05
N LEU A 110 -23.09 9.61 4.79
CA LEU A 110 -23.75 8.47 5.41
C LEU A 110 -23.55 8.44 6.93
N LEU A 111 -22.36 8.77 7.41
CA LEU A 111 -22.11 8.96 8.84
C LEU A 111 -23.01 10.06 9.41
N VAL A 112 -23.12 11.22 8.76
CA VAL A 112 -24.03 12.32 9.20
C VAL A 112 -25.50 11.89 9.22
N GLN A 113 -25.93 11.02 8.30
CA GLN A 113 -27.28 10.44 8.26
C GLN A 113 -27.54 9.36 9.32
N GLY A 114 -26.52 8.95 10.08
CA GLY A 114 -26.69 8.02 11.20
C GLY A 114 -26.25 6.58 10.92
N ARG A 115 -25.51 6.30 9.84
CA ARG A 115 -24.96 4.96 9.57
C ARG A 115 -23.73 4.70 10.43
N GLU A 116 -23.96 4.25 11.66
CA GLU A 116 -22.92 4.07 12.68
C GLU A 116 -21.92 2.93 12.37
N SER A 117 -22.28 1.94 11.55
CA SER A 117 -21.37 0.86 11.11
C SER A 117 -20.07 1.42 10.52
N LEU A 118 -20.16 2.55 9.80
CA LEU A 118 -19.02 3.23 9.18
C LEU A 118 -17.98 3.75 10.19
N LEU A 119 -18.30 3.82 11.49
CA LEU A 119 -17.30 4.10 12.53
C LEU A 119 -16.24 3.00 12.59
N LEU A 120 -16.63 1.74 12.37
CA LEU A 120 -15.69 0.64 12.29
C LEU A 120 -14.74 0.79 11.08
N LEU A 121 -15.27 1.19 9.92
CA LEU A 121 -14.45 1.49 8.74
C LEU A 121 -13.52 2.69 9.00
N SER A 122 -14.00 3.75 9.65
CA SER A 122 -13.18 4.89 10.06
C SER A 122 -12.06 4.50 11.02
N ARG A 123 -12.34 3.58 11.96
CA ARG A 123 -11.35 3.02 12.87
C ARG A 123 -10.29 2.18 12.13
N ALA A 124 -10.69 1.42 11.11
CA ALA A 124 -9.75 0.70 10.25
C ALA A 124 -8.80 1.68 9.55
N VAL A 125 -9.31 2.75 8.95
CA VAL A 125 -8.49 3.80 8.32
C VAL A 125 -7.55 4.47 9.33
N ALA A 126 -8.02 4.72 10.57
CA ALA A 126 -7.17 5.25 11.64
C ALA A 126 -5.95 4.36 11.89
N PHE A 127 -6.15 3.05 12.09
CA PHE A 127 -5.05 2.11 12.30
C PHE A 127 -4.16 1.96 11.07
N MET A 128 -4.73 1.92 9.86
CA MET A 128 -3.96 1.92 8.61
C MET A 128 -3.01 3.11 8.55
N GLY A 129 -3.51 4.31 8.85
CA GLY A 129 -2.71 5.54 8.92
C GLY A 129 -1.64 5.49 10.01
N LEU A 130 -1.97 4.97 11.19
CA LEU A 130 -1.02 4.79 12.29
C LEU A 130 0.11 3.80 11.97
N PHE A 131 -0.11 2.83 11.08
CA PHE A 131 0.95 1.94 10.62
C PHE A 131 1.75 2.54 9.46
N TYR A 132 1.06 3.16 8.49
CA TYR A 132 1.69 3.65 7.26
C TYR A 132 2.44 4.98 7.44
N LEU A 133 1.84 5.98 8.09
CA LEU A 133 2.43 7.32 8.17
C LEU A 133 3.77 7.35 8.90
N PRO A 134 3.96 6.66 10.05
CA PRO A 134 5.28 6.60 10.67
C PRO A 134 6.32 5.94 9.77
N ALA A 135 5.95 4.90 9.03
CA ALA A 135 6.85 4.24 8.09
C ALA A 135 7.27 5.16 6.92
N GLU A 136 6.37 6.01 6.44
CA GLU A 136 6.63 6.90 5.32
C GLU A 136 7.37 8.19 5.71
N THR A 137 7.19 8.67 6.95
CA THR A 137 7.64 10.00 7.38
C THR A 137 8.77 9.99 8.41
N ILE A 138 8.96 8.91 9.18
CA ILE A 138 10.07 8.82 10.14
C ILE A 138 11.31 8.28 9.41
N PRO A 139 12.40 9.07 9.24
CA PRO A 139 13.53 8.68 8.40
C PRO A 139 14.17 7.35 8.82
N VAL A 140 14.28 7.10 10.13
CA VAL A 140 14.86 5.85 10.66
C VAL A 140 14.04 4.63 10.25
N VAL A 141 12.70 4.72 10.32
CA VAL A 141 11.81 3.60 9.96
C VAL A 141 11.82 3.39 8.46
N LYS A 142 11.76 4.49 7.69
CA LYS A 142 11.82 4.49 6.22
C LYS A 142 13.10 3.85 5.70
N THR A 143 14.24 4.29 6.21
CA THR A 143 15.58 3.75 5.87
C THR A 143 15.63 2.27 6.21
N TRP A 144 15.24 1.90 7.43
CA TRP A 144 15.26 0.51 7.87
C TRP A 144 14.41 -0.39 6.99
N LEU A 145 13.18 0.01 6.64
CA LEU A 145 12.29 -0.78 5.78
C LEU A 145 12.86 -0.94 4.36
N ILE A 146 13.33 0.14 3.74
CA ILE A 146 13.87 0.12 2.38
C ILE A 146 15.12 -0.76 2.32
N GLU A 147 16.10 -0.50 3.18
CA GLU A 147 17.40 -1.18 3.14
C GLU A 147 17.30 -2.63 3.59
N THR A 148 16.46 -2.94 4.58
CA THR A 148 16.20 -4.35 4.97
C THR A 148 15.54 -5.11 3.84
N THR A 149 14.55 -4.51 3.16
CA THR A 149 13.90 -5.13 2.01
C THR A 149 14.91 -5.34 0.87
N ALA A 150 15.79 -4.37 0.62
CA ALA A 150 16.84 -4.50 -0.38
C ALA A 150 17.83 -5.61 -0.04
N ALA A 151 18.32 -5.68 1.19
CA ALA A 151 19.23 -6.73 1.64
C ALA A 151 18.61 -8.13 1.54
N GLN A 152 17.35 -8.30 1.93
CA GLN A 152 16.65 -9.57 1.81
C GLN A 152 16.35 -9.96 0.36
N THR A 153 16.03 -8.97 -0.48
CA THR A 153 15.85 -9.19 -1.91
C THR A 153 17.17 -9.61 -2.57
N HIS A 154 18.27 -8.94 -2.22
CA HIS A 154 19.61 -9.27 -2.69
C HIS A 154 20.01 -10.69 -2.28
N PHE A 155 19.82 -11.06 -1.02
CA PHE A 155 20.01 -12.43 -0.56
C PHE A 155 19.19 -13.44 -1.37
N GLY A 156 17.94 -13.10 -1.71
CA GLY A 156 17.10 -13.92 -2.59
C GLY A 156 17.67 -14.07 -4.01
N MET A 157 18.34 -13.06 -4.55
CA MET A 157 19.05 -13.13 -5.83
C MET A 157 20.29 -14.02 -5.73
N GLU A 158 21.05 -13.93 -4.63
CA GLU A 158 22.24 -14.75 -4.40
C GLU A 158 21.90 -16.24 -4.35
N LEU A 159 20.79 -16.58 -3.71
CA LEU A 159 20.26 -17.96 -3.69
C LEU A 159 19.96 -18.51 -5.10
N LEU A 160 19.68 -17.63 -6.07
CA LEU A 160 19.45 -17.96 -7.47
C LEU A 160 20.72 -17.86 -8.33
N GLY A 161 21.89 -17.65 -7.71
CA GLY A 161 23.18 -17.57 -8.40
C GLY A 161 23.52 -16.19 -8.95
N HIS A 162 22.80 -15.14 -8.57
CA HIS A 162 23.05 -13.76 -8.99
C HIS A 162 23.51 -12.91 -7.81
N SER A 163 24.70 -12.30 -7.91
CA SER A 163 25.27 -11.49 -6.83
C SER A 163 25.60 -10.07 -7.31
N PRO A 164 24.59 -9.24 -7.65
CA PRO A 164 24.83 -7.83 -7.95
C PRO A 164 25.41 -7.11 -6.71
N GLY A 165 26.11 -5.99 -6.90
CA GLY A 165 26.45 -5.13 -5.76
C GLY A 165 25.19 -4.53 -5.12
N ILE A 166 25.28 -4.06 -3.86
CA ILE A 166 24.32 -3.11 -3.29
C ILE A 166 24.99 -1.75 -3.23
N GLU A 167 24.34 -0.76 -3.81
CA GLU A 167 24.79 0.63 -3.85
C GLU A 167 23.67 1.61 -3.47
N GLU A 168 24.05 2.86 -3.28
CA GLU A 168 23.10 3.95 -3.10
C GLU A 168 22.30 4.19 -4.39
N GLY A 169 20.97 4.15 -4.28
CA GLY A 169 20.07 4.51 -5.36
C GLY A 169 19.85 6.02 -5.46
N LEU A 170 19.16 6.46 -6.53
CA LEU A 170 18.77 7.87 -6.71
C LEU A 170 17.85 8.41 -5.60
N ASN A 171 17.26 7.50 -4.82
CA ASN A 171 16.44 7.78 -3.66
C ASN A 171 17.26 8.03 -2.38
N GLY A 172 18.60 7.90 -2.42
CA GLY A 172 19.49 8.17 -1.27
C GLY A 172 19.58 7.04 -0.24
N TYR A 173 19.19 5.82 -0.62
CA TYR A 173 19.24 4.63 0.25
C TYR A 173 20.11 3.54 -0.36
N GLN A 174 20.73 2.70 0.48
CA GLN A 174 21.51 1.52 0.04
C GLN A 174 20.57 0.42 -0.46
N SER A 175 19.94 0.65 -1.62
CA SER A 175 18.85 -0.17 -2.11
C SER A 175 18.89 -0.48 -3.59
N ARG A 176 19.96 -0.09 -4.30
CA ARG A 176 20.16 -0.36 -5.73
C ARG A 176 20.95 -1.64 -5.95
N PHE A 177 20.43 -2.50 -6.82
CA PHE A 177 21.15 -3.71 -7.26
C PHE A 177 22.06 -3.36 -8.44
N ALA A 178 23.35 -3.21 -8.16
CA ALA A 178 24.39 -2.81 -9.10
C ALA A 178 24.84 -4.01 -9.96
N PHE A 179 24.04 -4.34 -10.96
CA PHE A 179 24.45 -5.23 -12.05
C PHE A 179 25.42 -4.49 -12.98
N ASP A 180 26.39 -5.23 -13.53
CA ASP A 180 27.23 -4.74 -14.61
C ASP A 180 26.36 -4.53 -15.87
N SER A 181 26.41 -3.32 -16.43
CA SER A 181 25.65 -2.98 -17.63
C SER A 181 26.13 -3.71 -18.87
N ASP A 182 27.41 -4.10 -18.91
CA ASP A 182 28.02 -4.79 -20.05
C ASP A 182 27.74 -6.30 -20.02
N GLU A 183 27.42 -6.84 -18.84
CA GLU A 183 27.07 -8.27 -18.66
C GLU A 183 25.56 -8.54 -18.76
N THR A 184 24.73 -7.50 -18.76
CA THR A 184 23.26 -7.63 -18.73
C THR A 184 22.60 -7.18 -20.02
N VAL A 185 21.51 -7.85 -20.40
CA VAL A 185 20.82 -7.64 -21.70
C VAL A 185 20.31 -6.21 -21.87
N THR A 186 19.80 -5.61 -20.79
CA THR A 186 19.19 -4.28 -20.86
C THR A 186 20.11 -3.16 -20.37
N GLY A 187 21.22 -3.50 -19.71
CA GLY A 187 22.09 -2.54 -19.02
C GLY A 187 21.39 -1.81 -17.85
N ARG A 188 20.19 -2.24 -17.43
CA ARG A 188 19.38 -1.55 -16.42
C ARG A 188 19.53 -2.17 -15.04
N THR A 189 19.65 -1.29 -14.05
CA THR A 189 19.54 -1.65 -12.63
C THR A 189 18.22 -1.16 -12.03
N THR A 190 17.79 -1.79 -10.94
CA THR A 190 16.61 -1.35 -10.16
C THR A 190 17.00 -1.08 -8.70
N TYR A 191 16.18 -0.31 -7.99
CA TYR A 191 16.37 -0.06 -6.57
C TYR A 191 15.03 -0.14 -5.82
N ILE A 192 15.09 -0.55 -4.55
CA ILE A 192 13.91 -0.65 -3.69
C ILE A 192 13.52 0.74 -3.18
N ILE A 193 12.23 1.07 -3.26
CA ILE A 193 11.60 2.26 -2.67
C ILE A 193 10.51 1.82 -1.68
N MET A 194 9.92 2.76 -0.94
CA MET A 194 8.89 2.45 0.07
C MET A 194 7.73 1.59 -0.45
N SER A 195 7.23 1.87 -1.66
CA SER A 195 6.14 1.08 -2.25
C SER A 195 6.52 -0.38 -2.56
N CYS A 196 7.82 -0.69 -2.64
CA CYS A 196 8.34 -2.04 -2.84
C CYS A 196 8.60 -2.79 -1.53
N THR A 197 8.33 -2.21 -0.36
CA THR A 197 8.47 -2.89 0.95
C THR A 197 7.26 -3.74 1.32
N GLY A 198 6.13 -3.55 0.62
CA GLY A 198 4.85 -4.19 0.95
C GLY A 198 4.11 -3.54 2.14
N ILE A 199 4.66 -2.47 2.74
CA ILE A 199 4.08 -1.81 3.92
C ILE A 199 2.63 -1.34 3.70
N GLY A 200 2.28 -0.90 2.49
CA GLY A 200 0.92 -0.47 2.16
C GLY A 200 -0.11 -1.59 2.38
N SER A 201 0.15 -2.78 1.85
CA SER A 201 -0.73 -3.94 2.04
C SER A 201 -0.73 -4.43 3.49
N MET A 202 0.41 -4.41 4.17
CA MET A 202 0.49 -4.76 5.60
C MET A 202 -0.32 -3.78 6.46
N ALA A 203 -0.28 -2.49 6.14
CA ALA A 203 -1.07 -1.48 6.84
C ALA A 203 -2.58 -1.68 6.61
N ILE A 204 -3.00 -2.00 5.38
CA ILE A 204 -4.42 -2.32 5.06
C ILE A 204 -4.92 -3.48 5.92
N PHE A 205 -4.27 -4.65 5.84
CA PHE A 205 -4.72 -5.83 6.60
C PHE A 205 -4.52 -5.67 8.10
N GLY A 206 -3.38 -5.12 8.52
CA GLY A 206 -3.10 -4.84 9.92
C GLY A 206 -4.12 -3.89 10.54
N GLY A 207 -4.48 -2.83 9.81
CA GLY A 207 -5.47 -1.86 10.26
C GLY A 207 -6.88 -2.43 10.34
N LEU A 208 -7.29 -3.22 9.34
CA LEU A 208 -8.57 -3.93 9.34
C LEU A 208 -8.66 -4.90 10.53
N ILE A 209 -7.64 -5.74 10.73
CA ILE A 209 -7.58 -6.70 11.85
C ILE A 209 -7.54 -6.00 13.21
N ALA A 210 -6.83 -4.86 13.30
CA ALA A 210 -6.79 -4.07 14.53
C ALA A 210 -8.15 -3.47 14.88
N ALA A 211 -8.91 -3.03 13.87
CA ALA A 211 -10.18 -2.33 14.04
C ALA A 211 -11.35 -3.20 14.48
N VAL A 212 -11.47 -4.45 14.04
CA VAL A 212 -12.64 -5.28 14.37
C VAL A 212 -12.76 -5.57 15.86
N ASP A 213 -13.96 -5.77 16.39
CA ASP A 213 -14.14 -6.11 17.80
C ASP A 213 -13.90 -7.60 18.05
N ALA A 214 -12.67 -7.95 18.41
CA ALA A 214 -12.27 -9.31 18.72
C ALA A 214 -11.14 -9.31 19.77
N PRO A 215 -11.07 -10.33 20.65
CA PRO A 215 -10.02 -10.42 21.65
C PRO A 215 -8.64 -10.51 20.98
N LEU A 216 -7.64 -9.82 21.55
CA LEU A 216 -6.28 -9.73 20.99
C LEU A 216 -5.69 -11.09 20.59
N ARG A 217 -5.96 -12.14 21.38
CA ARG A 217 -5.49 -13.51 21.11
C ARG A 217 -6.00 -14.07 19.78
N ARG A 218 -7.22 -13.72 19.37
CA ARG A 218 -7.80 -14.12 18.07
C ARG A 218 -7.25 -13.30 16.91
N LYS A 219 -6.76 -12.08 17.17
CA LYS A 219 -6.18 -11.18 16.15
C LYS A 219 -4.72 -11.51 15.80
N VAL A 220 -3.93 -12.04 16.75
CA VAL A 220 -2.50 -12.28 16.56
C VAL A 220 -2.21 -13.23 15.38
N VAL A 221 -2.93 -14.34 15.27
CA VAL A 221 -2.71 -15.33 14.21
C VAL A 221 -3.00 -14.75 12.81
N PRO A 222 -4.20 -14.21 12.51
CA PRO A 222 -4.47 -13.61 11.20
C PRO A 222 -3.56 -12.41 10.90
N PHE A 223 -3.18 -11.62 11.92
CA PHE A 223 -2.22 -10.53 11.75
C PHE A 223 -0.84 -11.05 11.32
N ALA A 224 -0.27 -11.99 12.08
CA ALA A 224 1.06 -12.53 11.78
C ALA A 224 1.10 -13.25 10.44
N LEU A 225 0.05 -14.02 10.10
CA LEU A 225 -0.04 -14.71 8.82
C LEU A 225 -0.19 -13.74 7.65
N SER A 226 -1.10 -12.76 7.74
CA SER A 226 -1.28 -11.77 6.66
C SER A 226 0.00 -10.96 6.44
N VAL A 227 0.58 -10.37 7.49
CA VAL A 227 1.82 -9.58 7.39
C VAL A 227 2.99 -10.43 6.88
N GLY A 228 3.17 -11.65 7.42
CA GLY A 228 4.25 -12.55 7.03
C GLY A 228 4.14 -13.01 5.57
N VAL A 229 2.95 -13.40 5.12
CA VAL A 229 2.70 -13.78 3.72
C VAL A 229 2.92 -12.61 2.78
N ILE A 230 2.42 -11.41 3.12
CA ILE A 230 2.65 -10.20 2.31
C ILE A 230 4.14 -9.91 2.20
N TRP A 231 4.88 -9.94 3.31
CA TRP A 231 6.32 -9.68 3.33
C TRP A 231 7.05 -10.67 2.43
N PHE A 232 6.79 -11.96 2.59
CA PHE A 232 7.42 -13.02 1.80
C PHE A 232 7.11 -12.89 0.30
N LEU A 233 5.84 -12.74 -0.08
CA LEU A 233 5.44 -12.62 -1.49
C LEU A 233 6.00 -11.34 -2.12
N ASN A 234 6.12 -10.27 -1.33
CA ASN A 234 6.74 -9.03 -1.78
C ASN A 234 8.26 -9.19 -2.02
N LEU A 235 8.97 -9.98 -1.20
CA LEU A 235 10.37 -10.33 -1.49
C LEU A 235 10.49 -11.14 -2.80
N VAL A 236 9.64 -12.16 -2.98
CA VAL A 236 9.61 -12.96 -4.22
C VAL A 236 9.38 -12.06 -5.44
N ARG A 237 8.43 -11.12 -5.34
CA ARG A 237 8.16 -10.11 -6.36
C ARG A 237 9.39 -9.27 -6.67
N ASN A 238 10.08 -8.77 -5.66
CA ASN A 238 11.24 -7.90 -5.84
C ASN A 238 12.43 -8.65 -6.44
N VAL A 239 12.68 -9.90 -6.03
CA VAL A 239 13.69 -10.78 -6.64
C VAL A 239 13.36 -11.01 -8.11
N PHE A 240 12.11 -11.38 -8.41
CA PHE A 240 11.64 -11.60 -9.78
C PHE A 240 11.86 -10.37 -10.66
N ILE A 241 11.40 -9.18 -10.25
CA ILE A 241 11.55 -7.95 -11.04
C ILE A 241 13.01 -7.53 -11.16
N GLY A 242 13.77 -7.62 -10.06
CA GLY A 242 15.16 -7.21 -10.01
C GLY A 242 16.09 -8.09 -10.85
N LEU A 243 15.72 -9.35 -11.11
CA LEU A 243 16.41 -10.22 -12.08
C LEU A 243 15.86 -10.08 -13.50
N ALA A 244 14.54 -10.04 -13.67
CA ALA A 244 13.92 -9.96 -14.99
C ALA A 244 14.31 -8.69 -15.75
N SER A 245 14.44 -7.56 -15.05
CA SER A 245 14.79 -6.27 -15.64
C SER A 245 16.18 -6.28 -16.32
N PRO A 246 17.30 -6.52 -15.61
CA PRO A 246 18.64 -6.54 -16.21
C PRO A 246 18.80 -7.65 -17.26
N TRP A 247 18.35 -8.87 -16.96
CA TRP A 247 18.54 -10.04 -17.83
C TRP A 247 17.58 -10.09 -19.03
N GLY A 248 16.67 -9.14 -19.15
CA GLY A 248 15.82 -9.02 -20.32
C GLY A 248 14.90 -10.23 -20.57
N TRP A 249 14.41 -10.89 -19.51
CA TRP A 249 13.55 -12.09 -19.62
C TRP A 249 12.35 -11.91 -20.57
N PHE A 250 11.86 -10.68 -20.74
CA PHE A 250 10.74 -10.35 -21.63
C PHE A 250 11.14 -9.40 -22.78
N GLN A 251 12.40 -9.42 -23.22
CA GLN A 251 12.89 -8.61 -24.36
C GLN A 251 12.61 -9.27 -25.73
N GLN A 252 11.43 -9.85 -25.92
CA GLN A 252 11.04 -10.38 -27.23
C GLN A 252 10.45 -9.27 -28.11
N ASP A 253 10.73 -9.29 -29.42
CA ASP A 253 10.34 -8.24 -30.38
C ASP A 253 8.86 -7.82 -30.28
N ALA A 254 7.95 -8.79 -30.09
CA ALA A 254 6.52 -8.52 -29.95
C ALA A 254 6.19 -7.69 -28.70
N LEU A 255 6.84 -7.98 -27.57
CA LEU A 255 6.64 -7.25 -26.32
C LEU A 255 7.33 -5.88 -26.37
N VAL A 256 8.52 -5.80 -26.98
CA VAL A 256 9.20 -4.53 -27.22
C VAL A 256 8.33 -3.62 -28.07
N TYR A 257 7.78 -4.13 -29.18
CA TYR A 257 6.88 -3.37 -30.04
C TYR A 257 5.67 -2.82 -29.28
N VAL A 258 5.01 -3.65 -28.45
CA VAL A 258 3.88 -3.18 -27.62
C VAL A 258 4.33 -2.08 -26.66
N VAL A 259 5.47 -2.26 -25.99
CA VAL A 259 5.97 -1.29 -25.00
C VAL A 259 6.41 0.02 -25.66
N THR A 260 7.07 -0.04 -26.82
CA THR A 260 7.57 1.17 -27.50
C THR A 260 6.45 1.89 -28.24
N GLU A 261 5.70 1.20 -29.09
CA GLU A 261 4.74 1.83 -29.99
C GLU A 261 3.40 2.15 -29.31
N PHE A 262 2.92 1.26 -28.42
CA PHE A 262 1.63 1.45 -27.77
C PHE A 262 1.75 2.19 -26.44
N MET A 263 2.83 1.97 -25.68
CA MET A 263 3.02 2.61 -24.36
C MET A 263 4.00 3.79 -24.37
N GLY A 264 4.73 4.03 -25.48
CA GLY A 264 5.68 5.13 -25.59
C GLY A 264 6.88 5.00 -24.65
N ALA A 265 7.19 3.79 -24.17
CA ALA A 265 8.26 3.54 -23.23
C ALA A 265 9.54 3.07 -23.94
N PRO A 266 10.74 3.41 -23.42
CA PRO A 266 12.01 2.92 -23.96
C PRO A 266 12.09 1.39 -24.04
N ALA A 267 12.71 0.87 -25.10
CA ALA A 267 12.81 -0.57 -25.37
C ALA A 267 13.53 -1.35 -24.25
N ASP A 268 14.55 -0.74 -23.63
CA ASP A 268 15.27 -1.33 -22.49
C ASP A 268 14.38 -1.52 -21.25
N ARG A 269 13.26 -0.80 -21.14
CA ARG A 269 12.27 -0.94 -20.04
C ARG A 269 11.26 -2.05 -20.25
N THR A 270 11.21 -2.69 -21.41
CA THR A 270 10.22 -3.73 -21.72
C THR A 270 10.17 -4.81 -20.65
N SER A 271 11.32 -5.40 -20.31
CA SER A 271 11.36 -6.48 -19.33
C SER A 271 10.89 -6.06 -17.94
N TYR A 272 11.26 -4.85 -17.50
CA TYR A 272 10.77 -4.28 -16.25
C TYR A 272 9.25 -4.07 -16.28
N ILE A 273 8.70 -3.49 -17.34
CA ILE A 273 7.27 -3.20 -17.46
C ILE A 273 6.47 -4.50 -17.46
N VAL A 274 6.92 -5.50 -18.20
CA VAL A 274 6.24 -6.80 -18.25
C VAL A 274 6.29 -7.51 -16.90
N ALA A 275 7.47 -7.57 -16.28
CA ALA A 275 7.63 -8.18 -14.97
C ALA A 275 6.82 -7.46 -13.88
N HIS A 276 6.88 -6.12 -13.84
CA HIS A 276 6.28 -5.31 -12.77
C HIS A 276 4.79 -5.07 -12.95
N ASN A 277 4.36 -4.55 -14.12
CA ASN A 277 3.01 -4.05 -14.33
C ASN A 277 2.05 -5.12 -14.83
N PHE A 278 2.52 -6.12 -15.58
CA PHE A 278 1.65 -7.19 -16.09
C PHE A 278 1.68 -8.41 -15.19
N ILE A 279 2.86 -8.96 -14.91
CA ILE A 279 2.97 -10.24 -14.18
C ILE A 279 2.80 -10.02 -12.66
N ALA A 280 3.73 -9.29 -12.04
CA ALA A 280 3.76 -9.11 -10.60
C ALA A 280 2.50 -8.42 -10.06
N GLN A 281 2.02 -7.37 -10.74
CA GLN A 281 0.82 -6.66 -10.34
C GLN A 281 -0.46 -7.51 -10.49
N SER A 282 -0.56 -8.36 -11.51
CA SER A 282 -1.71 -9.28 -11.63
C SER A 282 -1.67 -10.35 -10.55
N LEU A 283 -0.49 -10.92 -10.28
CA LEU A 283 -0.30 -11.91 -9.22
C LEU A 283 -0.53 -11.31 -7.83
N SER A 284 -0.23 -10.03 -7.62
CA SER A 284 -0.50 -9.38 -6.33
C SER A 284 -1.99 -9.27 -6.06
N ILE A 285 -2.83 -9.05 -7.09
CA ILE A 285 -4.30 -9.07 -6.92
C ILE A 285 -4.75 -10.45 -6.44
N VAL A 286 -4.26 -11.52 -7.08
CA VAL A 286 -4.58 -12.90 -6.69
C VAL A 286 -4.11 -13.19 -5.26
N ALA A 287 -2.90 -12.75 -4.89
CA ALA A 287 -2.37 -12.89 -3.55
C ALA A 287 -3.22 -12.13 -2.51
N LEU A 288 -3.62 -10.90 -2.79
CA LEU A 288 -4.47 -10.10 -1.91
C LEU A 288 -5.83 -10.75 -1.71
N LEU A 289 -6.46 -11.29 -2.77
CA LEU A 289 -7.71 -12.06 -2.63
C LEU A 289 -7.52 -13.30 -1.76
N GLY A 290 -6.40 -14.02 -1.92
CA GLY A 290 -6.05 -15.17 -1.08
C GLY A 290 -5.84 -14.79 0.39
N ILE A 291 -5.17 -13.66 0.66
CA ILE A 291 -4.98 -13.15 2.02
C ILE A 291 -6.31 -12.68 2.61
N THR A 292 -7.16 -11.99 1.85
CA THR A 292 -8.51 -11.62 2.29
C THR A 292 -9.31 -12.84 2.68
N TYR A 293 -9.34 -13.88 1.83
CA TYR A 293 -10.01 -15.14 2.15
C TYR A 293 -9.46 -15.78 3.44
N LEU A 294 -8.14 -15.82 3.60
CA LEU A 294 -7.48 -16.33 4.81
C LEU A 294 -7.91 -15.54 6.06
N VAL A 295 -7.89 -14.21 5.99
CA VAL A 295 -8.24 -13.35 7.13
C VAL A 295 -9.71 -13.49 7.49
N VAL A 296 -10.62 -13.46 6.50
CA VAL A 296 -12.07 -13.68 6.72
C VAL A 296 -12.33 -15.02 7.41
N ARG A 297 -11.64 -16.09 6.98
CA ARG A 297 -11.83 -17.42 7.57
C ARG A 297 -11.36 -17.50 9.02
N LEU A 298 -10.33 -16.74 9.40
CA LEU A 298 -9.77 -16.75 10.75
C LEU A 298 -10.43 -15.71 11.67
N LEU A 299 -10.96 -14.63 11.09
CA LEU A 299 -11.51 -13.47 11.78
C LEU A 299 -12.69 -12.91 10.99
N PRO A 300 -13.88 -13.56 11.04
CA PRO A 300 -15.04 -13.20 10.23
C PRO A 300 -15.58 -11.80 10.51
N GLU A 301 -15.23 -11.21 11.66
CA GLU A 301 -15.59 -9.84 12.03
C GLU A 301 -15.06 -8.79 11.02
N VAL A 302 -14.11 -9.15 10.15
CA VAL A 302 -13.64 -8.26 9.06
C VAL A 302 -14.63 -8.12 7.91
N LEU A 303 -15.72 -8.91 7.88
CA LEU A 303 -16.76 -8.81 6.85
C LEU A 303 -17.58 -7.53 6.97
N GLU A 304 -17.87 -7.06 8.19
CA GLU A 304 -18.67 -5.85 8.42
C GLU A 304 -18.03 -4.59 7.77
N PRO A 305 -16.73 -4.29 7.94
CA PRO A 305 -16.08 -3.21 7.19
C PRO A 305 -16.11 -3.40 5.67
N LEU A 306 -16.10 -4.65 5.19
CA LEU A 306 -16.14 -4.96 3.75
C LEU A 306 -17.54 -4.72 3.17
N GLU A 307 -18.58 -5.08 3.91
CA GLU A 307 -19.99 -4.81 3.58
C GLU A 307 -20.24 -3.30 3.48
N ASP A 308 -19.68 -2.52 4.41
CA ASP A 308 -19.73 -1.06 4.38
C ASP A 308 -19.07 -0.45 3.13
N VAL A 309 -17.92 -0.98 2.72
CA VAL A 309 -17.25 -0.56 1.48
C VAL A 309 -18.10 -0.91 0.26
N LEU A 310 -18.70 -2.11 0.22
CA LEU A 310 -19.59 -2.51 -0.86
C LEU A 310 -20.81 -1.59 -0.95
N TYR A 311 -21.42 -1.25 0.19
CA TYR A 311 -22.53 -0.31 0.25
C TYR A 311 -22.15 1.07 -0.30
N ILE A 312 -20.99 1.62 0.06
CA ILE A 312 -20.51 2.90 -0.48
C ILE A 312 -20.40 2.86 -2.01
N LEU A 313 -20.01 1.72 -2.58
CA LEU A 313 -19.79 1.56 -4.02
C LEU A 313 -21.07 1.29 -4.81
N THR A 314 -22.05 0.57 -4.24
CA THR A 314 -23.22 0.11 -4.98
C THR A 314 -24.55 0.69 -4.49
N GLY A 315 -24.59 1.23 -3.27
CA GLY A 315 -25.81 1.67 -2.59
C GLY A 315 -26.74 0.52 -2.17
N THR A 316 -26.25 -0.72 -2.14
CA THR A 316 -27.02 -1.92 -1.78
C THR A 316 -26.40 -2.60 -0.56
N GLU A 317 -27.24 -3.08 0.36
CA GLU A 317 -26.77 -3.86 1.51
C GLU A 317 -26.37 -5.27 1.07
N TYR A 318 -25.27 -5.79 1.64
CA TYR A 318 -24.78 -7.14 1.41
C TYR A 318 -24.62 -7.85 2.76
N ASP A 319 -24.96 -9.13 2.79
CA ASP A 319 -24.61 -10.04 3.88
C ASP A 319 -23.55 -11.01 3.35
N LEU A 320 -22.28 -10.70 3.61
CA LEU A 320 -21.17 -11.55 3.19
C LEU A 320 -21.02 -12.78 4.09
N THR A 321 -21.54 -12.74 5.30
CA THR A 321 -21.46 -13.87 6.24
C THR A 321 -22.29 -15.05 5.74
N ASP A 322 -23.51 -14.77 5.31
CA ASP A 322 -24.41 -15.76 4.69
C ASP A 322 -23.87 -16.22 3.33
N ALA A 323 -23.44 -15.28 2.48
CA ALA A 323 -22.94 -15.58 1.14
C ALA A 323 -21.66 -16.44 1.13
N LEU A 324 -20.78 -16.28 2.14
CA LEU A 324 -19.55 -17.06 2.28
C LEU A 324 -19.73 -18.34 3.09
N GLY A 325 -20.95 -18.65 3.56
CA GLY A 325 -21.26 -19.86 4.32
C GLY A 325 -20.42 -20.01 5.58
N THR A 326 -20.05 -18.90 6.23
CA THR A 326 -19.26 -18.94 7.46
C THR A 326 -20.21 -19.17 8.62
N GLU A 327 -20.64 -20.42 8.82
CA GLU A 327 -21.39 -20.78 10.02
C GLU A 327 -20.51 -20.49 11.23
N ALA A 328 -20.97 -19.54 12.06
CA ALA A 328 -20.43 -19.29 13.39
C ALA A 328 -20.33 -20.64 14.10
N ARG A 329 -19.09 -21.05 14.40
CA ARG A 329 -18.80 -22.29 15.10
C ARG A 329 -19.54 -22.24 16.44
N ALA A 330 -20.69 -22.90 16.51
CA ALA A 330 -21.46 -23.04 17.74
C ALA A 330 -20.62 -23.87 18.71
N ASP A 331 -20.05 -23.21 19.71
CA ASP A 331 -19.51 -23.88 20.88
C ASP A 331 -20.66 -24.67 21.52
N GLY A 332 -20.47 -25.99 21.61
CA GLY A 332 -21.52 -26.96 21.89
C GLY A 332 -22.33 -26.67 23.15
N GLY A 333 -23.54 -26.14 22.97
CA GLY A 333 -24.62 -26.23 23.93
C GLY A 333 -25.35 -27.55 23.73
N THR A 334 -25.20 -28.47 24.68
CA THR A 334 -25.93 -29.73 24.70
C THR A 334 -27.41 -29.45 24.98
N THR A 335 -28.25 -29.39 23.95
CA THR A 335 -29.72 -29.46 24.13
C THR A 335 -30.11 -30.93 24.14
N ALA A 336 -30.26 -31.49 25.34
CA ALA A 336 -30.89 -32.79 25.52
C ALA A 336 -32.33 -32.72 24.97
N ALA A 337 -32.63 -33.66 24.08
CA ALA A 337 -33.92 -33.81 23.43
C ALA A 337 -35.05 -34.05 24.45
N SER A 338 -36.10 -33.25 24.36
CA SER A 338 -37.41 -33.56 24.93
C SER A 338 -38.18 -34.45 23.94
N GLU A 339 -38.42 -35.71 24.32
CA GLU A 339 -39.32 -36.62 23.59
C GLU A 339 -40.78 -36.13 23.69
N PRO A 340 -41.62 -36.33 22.65
CA PRO A 340 -43.03 -35.99 22.69
C PRO A 340 -43.86 -37.15 23.23
N SER A 341 -44.58 -36.95 24.34
CA SER A 341 -45.64 -37.88 24.75
C SER A 341 -46.95 -37.55 24.04
N SER A 342 -47.43 -38.50 23.26
CA SER A 342 -48.77 -38.60 22.66
C SER A 342 -49.92 -38.25 23.62
N GLY A 343 -50.97 -37.60 23.10
CA GLY A 343 -52.22 -37.22 23.79
C GLY A 343 -53.07 -38.42 24.27
N PRO A 344 -54.37 -38.23 24.64
CA PRO A 344 -55.35 -37.56 23.77
C PRO A 344 -56.49 -36.75 24.47
N GLU A 345 -57.23 -36.03 23.61
CA GLU A 345 -58.69 -35.81 23.58
C GLU A 345 -59.52 -35.11 24.67
N THR A 346 -60.53 -34.40 24.13
CA THR A 346 -61.91 -34.09 24.57
C THR A 346 -62.26 -32.88 25.45
N GLU A 347 -63.01 -31.96 24.78
CA GLU A 347 -64.24 -31.28 25.20
C GLU A 347 -64.29 -30.48 26.53
N ARG A 348 -64.23 -29.15 26.46
CA ARG A 348 -65.38 -28.22 26.44
C ARG A 348 -64.93 -26.76 26.53
#